data_AF-A0A1R3IGW4-F1
#
_entry.id   AF-A0A1R3IGW4-F1
#
_cell.length_a   1.000
_cell.length_b   1.000
_cell.length_c   1.000
_cell.angle_alpha   90.00
_cell.angle_beta   90.00
_cell.angle_gamma   90.00
#
_symmetry.space_group_name_H-M   'P 1'
#
loop_
_entity.id
_entity.type
_entity.pdbx_description
1 polymer ?
#
loop_
_entity_poly.entity_id
_entity_poly.type
_entity_poly.pdbx_seq_one_letter_code
_entity_poly.pdbx_strand_id
1 'polypeptide(L)'
;MAQSISYITGSQLLSVKTRPNIAIVDVRDDERKYDGHIAGSLHYASDTFTDKISNLIQDVKGKDTLVFHCALSQVRGPTCARKLANYLEEMKKEIKEDSGIKSIMVLERGFNGWEASGRPSKIYRLLGWEYRIPERAPPACPYKPAAKTDKTAKVGPESEPAISESSSKPVGVADGKQD
;
A
#
# COMPACT_ATOMS: atom_id res chain seq x y z
N MET A 1 9.12 -14.15 -27.80
CA MET A 1 10.17 -14.17 -26.76
C MET A 1 9.47 -14.17 -25.42
N ALA A 2 9.81 -15.11 -24.53
CA ALA A 2 9.26 -15.09 -23.18
C ALA A 2 9.81 -13.89 -22.40
N GLN A 3 9.01 -13.26 -21.52
CA GLN A 3 9.49 -12.13 -20.72
C GLN A 3 10.51 -12.60 -19.66
N SER A 4 11.71 -12.04 -19.70
CA SER A 4 12.80 -12.39 -18.79
C SER A 4 12.61 -11.78 -17.39
N ILE A 5 12.22 -12.63 -16.44
CA ILE A 5 12.11 -12.24 -15.03
C ILE A 5 13.53 -12.01 -14.47
N SER A 6 13.80 -10.79 -14.03
CA SER A 6 15.07 -10.40 -13.39
C SER A 6 14.94 -10.38 -11.86
N TYR A 7 16.07 -10.38 -11.14
CA TYR A 7 16.09 -10.18 -9.69
C TYR A 7 16.72 -8.83 -9.33
N ILE A 8 16.27 -8.25 -8.20
CA ILE A 8 16.74 -6.95 -7.73
C ILE A 8 16.92 -6.95 -6.20
N THR A 9 18.03 -6.41 -5.72
CA THR A 9 18.31 -6.25 -4.28
C THR A 9 17.55 -5.07 -3.68
N GLY A 10 17.31 -5.09 -2.36
CA GLY A 10 16.68 -3.97 -1.64
C GLY A 10 17.45 -2.63 -1.72
N SER A 11 18.77 -2.67 -1.95
CA SER A 11 19.59 -1.49 -2.22
C SER A 11 19.33 -0.91 -3.62
N GLN A 12 19.42 -1.74 -4.66
CA GLN A 12 19.09 -1.34 -6.04
C GLN A 12 17.63 -0.84 -6.16
N LEU A 13 16.68 -1.51 -5.49
CA LEU A 13 15.28 -1.11 -5.49
C LEU A 13 15.07 0.31 -4.94
N LEU A 14 15.82 0.72 -3.91
CA LEU A 14 15.71 2.09 -3.39
C LEU A 14 16.16 3.14 -4.42
N SER A 15 17.30 2.92 -5.09
CA SER A 15 17.79 3.80 -6.15
C SER A 15 16.83 3.87 -7.35
N VAL A 16 16.21 2.74 -7.69
CA VAL A 16 15.24 2.61 -8.79
C VAL A 16 13.92 3.33 -8.45
N LYS A 17 13.39 3.12 -7.25
CA LYS A 17 12.06 3.57 -6.76
C LYS A 17 11.86 5.09 -6.78
N THR A 18 12.93 5.88 -6.82
CA THR A 18 12.87 7.35 -6.96
C THR A 18 12.14 7.80 -8.24
N ARG A 19 12.03 6.92 -9.25
CA ARG A 19 11.36 7.22 -10.53
C ARG A 19 9.88 6.77 -10.49
N PRO A 20 8.94 7.55 -11.07
CA PRO A 20 7.49 7.25 -11.00
C PRO A 20 7.03 6.11 -11.93
N ASN A 21 7.89 5.59 -12.81
CA ASN A 21 7.57 4.55 -13.79
C ASN A 21 7.59 3.11 -13.22
N ILE A 22 7.81 2.93 -11.92
CA ILE A 22 7.89 1.61 -11.28
C ILE A 22 6.68 1.36 -10.36
N ALA A 23 6.06 0.19 -10.50
CA ALA A 23 5.16 -0.38 -9.51
C ALA A 23 5.89 -1.42 -8.64
N ILE A 24 5.65 -1.37 -7.33
CA ILE A 24 6.03 -2.43 -6.39
C ILE A 24 4.76 -3.21 -6.05
N VAL A 25 4.81 -4.54 -6.16
CA VAL A 25 3.68 -5.44 -5.95
C VAL A 25 4.00 -6.42 -4.83
N ASP A 26 3.23 -6.35 -3.74
CA ASP A 26 3.28 -7.29 -2.62
C ASP A 26 2.29 -8.42 -2.86
N VAL A 27 2.79 -9.65 -2.94
CA VAL A 27 2.00 -10.90 -3.07
C VAL A 27 2.06 -11.74 -1.80
N ARG A 28 2.25 -11.09 -0.64
CA ARG A 28 1.82 -11.68 0.65
C ARG A 28 0.30 -11.63 0.75
N ASP A 29 -0.22 -12.51 1.60
CA ASP A 29 -1.65 -12.63 1.87
C ASP A 29 -1.97 -11.78 3.13
N ASP A 30 -2.72 -12.26 4.12
CA ASP A 30 -3.10 -11.44 5.30
C ASP A 30 -1.94 -10.97 6.19
N GLU A 31 -0.77 -11.61 6.12
CA GLU A 31 0.47 -11.26 6.84
C GLU A 31 0.80 -9.75 6.74
N ARG A 32 0.59 -9.17 5.55
CA ARG A 32 0.86 -7.75 5.23
C ARG A 32 0.14 -6.77 6.15
N LYS A 33 -0.99 -7.17 6.75
CA LYS A 33 -1.78 -6.32 7.66
C LYS A 33 -1.03 -6.00 8.96
N TYR A 34 -0.15 -6.90 9.42
CA TYR A 34 0.47 -6.82 10.75
C TYR A 34 1.93 -6.37 10.69
N ASP A 35 2.72 -6.92 9.76
CA ASP A 35 4.15 -6.59 9.60
C ASP A 35 4.38 -5.21 8.93
N GLY A 36 3.33 -4.63 8.35
CA GLY A 36 3.46 -3.48 7.46
C GLY A 36 4.01 -3.87 6.08
N HIS A 37 4.40 -2.86 5.30
CA HIS A 37 4.68 -3.03 3.87
C HIS A 37 5.61 -1.95 3.31
N ILE A 38 6.18 -2.18 2.11
CA ILE A 38 6.96 -1.16 1.40
C ILE A 38 6.00 -0.01 1.02
N ALA A 39 6.31 1.22 1.43
CA ALA A 39 5.43 2.37 1.17
C ALA A 39 5.19 2.56 -0.34
N GLY A 40 3.92 2.69 -0.75
CA GLY A 40 3.54 2.78 -2.17
C GLY A 40 3.47 1.45 -2.94
N SER A 41 3.60 0.30 -2.26
CA SER A 41 3.36 -1.01 -2.88
C SER A 41 1.86 -1.31 -3.00
N LEU A 42 1.45 -1.80 -4.17
CA LEU A 42 0.12 -2.38 -4.40
C LEU A 42 0.05 -3.78 -3.76
N HIS A 43 -1.16 -4.26 -3.46
CA HIS A 43 -1.38 -5.55 -2.78
C HIS A 43 -2.28 -6.47 -3.61
N TYR A 44 -1.76 -7.63 -4.00
CA TYR A 44 -2.55 -8.68 -4.65
C TYR A 44 -2.15 -10.03 -4.06
N ALA A 45 -2.89 -10.48 -3.05
CA ALA A 45 -2.70 -11.77 -2.38
C ALA A 45 -2.60 -12.92 -3.40
N SER A 46 -1.64 -13.81 -3.16
CA SER A 46 -1.12 -14.80 -4.12
C SER A 46 -2.14 -15.85 -4.55
N ASP A 47 -3.06 -16.22 -3.65
CA ASP A 47 -4.18 -17.13 -3.93
C ASP A 47 -5.13 -16.50 -4.97
N THR A 48 -5.62 -15.30 -4.66
CA THR A 48 -6.52 -14.51 -5.51
C THR A 48 -5.82 -13.76 -6.66
N PHE A 49 -4.54 -14.06 -6.92
CA PHE A 49 -3.75 -13.29 -7.87
C PHE A 49 -4.29 -13.41 -9.29
N THR A 50 -4.65 -14.63 -9.70
CA THR A 50 -5.06 -14.97 -11.08
C THR A 50 -6.21 -14.08 -11.55
N ASP A 51 -7.27 -13.97 -10.75
CA ASP A 51 -8.50 -13.22 -11.06
C ASP A 51 -8.28 -11.70 -11.02
N LYS A 52 -7.25 -11.24 -10.31
CA LYS A 52 -6.91 -9.83 -10.12
C LYS A 52 -5.80 -9.32 -11.06
N ILE A 53 -5.24 -10.16 -11.93
CA ILE A 53 -4.24 -9.75 -12.94
C ILE A 53 -4.79 -8.63 -13.84
N SER A 54 -6.06 -8.71 -14.23
CA SER A 54 -6.76 -7.69 -15.03
C SER A 54 -6.76 -6.33 -14.33
N ASN A 55 -7.12 -6.28 -13.05
CA ASN A 55 -7.12 -5.07 -12.23
C ASN A 55 -5.70 -4.53 -12.03
N LEU A 56 -4.72 -5.40 -11.72
CA LEU A 56 -3.31 -5.05 -11.63
C LEU A 56 -2.81 -4.34 -12.89
N ILE A 57 -3.20 -4.80 -14.09
CA ILE A 57 -2.76 -4.17 -15.35
C ILE A 57 -3.41 -2.80 -15.56
N GLN A 58 -4.65 -2.58 -15.09
CA GLN A 58 -5.27 -1.25 -15.08
C GLN A 58 -4.54 -0.31 -14.11
N ASP A 59 -4.30 -0.76 -12.87
CA ASP A 59 -3.58 0.00 -11.83
C ASP A 59 -2.11 0.29 -12.19
N VAL A 60 -1.53 -0.46 -13.13
CA VAL A 60 -0.14 -0.34 -13.60
C VAL A 60 -0.03 0.40 -14.94
N LYS A 61 -1.14 0.72 -15.62
CA LYS A 61 -1.13 1.41 -16.92
C LYS A 61 -0.29 2.70 -16.87
N GLY A 62 0.72 2.78 -17.75
CA GLY A 62 1.69 3.88 -17.81
C GLY A 62 2.99 3.66 -17.03
N LYS A 63 3.15 2.54 -16.32
CA LYS A 63 4.40 2.12 -15.65
C LYS A 63 5.12 1.07 -16.49
N ASP A 64 6.44 1.14 -16.59
CA ASP A 64 7.25 0.25 -17.45
C ASP A 64 7.92 -0.90 -16.69
N THR A 65 8.04 -0.77 -15.37
CA THR A 65 8.81 -1.70 -14.51
C THR A 65 7.93 -2.18 -13.36
N LEU A 66 7.86 -3.50 -13.19
CA LEU A 66 7.15 -4.16 -12.09
C LEU A 66 8.14 -4.89 -11.17
N VAL A 67 8.04 -4.66 -9.87
CA VAL A 67 8.86 -5.34 -8.85
C VAL A 67 7.96 -6.13 -7.90
N PHE A 68 7.94 -7.45 -8.07
CA PHE A 68 7.19 -8.38 -7.22
C PHE A 68 7.97 -8.73 -5.96
N HIS A 69 7.29 -8.79 -4.82
CA HIS A 69 7.86 -9.32 -3.58
C HIS A 69 6.86 -10.11 -2.74
N CYS A 70 7.39 -10.98 -1.88
CA CYS A 70 6.63 -11.66 -0.83
C CYS A 70 7.37 -11.43 0.52
N ALA A 71 7.18 -12.28 1.52
CA ALA A 71 7.96 -12.27 2.77
C ALA A 71 9.44 -12.57 2.50
N LEU A 72 9.74 -13.73 1.90
CA LEU A 72 11.10 -14.15 1.51
C LEU A 72 11.36 -14.14 -0.01
N SER A 73 10.32 -13.92 -0.81
CA SER A 73 10.34 -13.98 -2.30
C SER A 73 10.85 -15.30 -2.93
N GLN A 74 10.87 -16.41 -2.19
CA GLN A 74 11.33 -17.71 -2.72
C GLN A 74 10.29 -18.46 -3.57
N VAL A 75 9.00 -18.38 -3.21
CA VAL A 75 7.92 -19.17 -3.85
C VAL A 75 6.82 -18.28 -4.43
N ARG A 76 5.97 -17.65 -3.59
CA ARG A 76 4.82 -16.83 -4.04
C ARG A 76 5.23 -15.73 -5.03
N GLY A 77 6.31 -15.00 -4.73
CA GLY A 77 6.86 -13.91 -5.56
C GLY A 77 7.17 -14.28 -7.02
N PRO A 78 8.15 -15.17 -7.28
CA PRO A 78 8.51 -15.58 -8.64
C PRO A 78 7.39 -16.36 -9.35
N THR A 79 6.49 -17.02 -8.62
CA THR A 79 5.29 -17.64 -9.20
C THR A 79 4.31 -16.59 -9.73
N CYS A 80 4.00 -15.54 -8.96
CA CYS A 80 3.10 -14.47 -9.42
C CYS A 80 3.71 -13.65 -10.58
N ALA A 81 5.01 -13.37 -10.52
CA ALA A 81 5.73 -12.72 -11.63
C ALA A 81 5.62 -13.54 -12.94
N ARG A 82 5.71 -14.87 -12.85
CA ARG A 82 5.55 -15.78 -13.99
C ARG A 82 4.11 -15.90 -14.48
N LYS A 83 3.11 -15.93 -13.57
CA LYS A 83 1.69 -15.85 -13.92
C LYS A 83 1.40 -14.60 -14.76
N LEU A 84 1.92 -13.43 -14.35
CA LEU A 84 1.75 -12.19 -15.13
C LEU A 84 2.49 -12.25 -16.47
N ALA A 85 3.73 -12.74 -16.52
CA ALA A 85 4.48 -12.87 -17.78
C ALA A 85 3.70 -13.67 -18.83
N ASN A 86 3.16 -14.84 -18.44
CA ASN A 86 2.32 -15.68 -19.29
C ASN A 86 1.07 -14.91 -19.79
N TYR A 87 0.33 -14.27 -18.88
CA TYR A 87 -0.89 -13.53 -19.22
C TYR A 87 -0.62 -12.34 -20.18
N LEU A 88 0.50 -11.64 -19.99
CA LEU A 88 0.92 -10.58 -20.92
C LEU A 88 1.33 -11.15 -22.30
N GLU A 89 1.83 -12.38 -22.37
CA GLU A 89 2.11 -13.07 -23.64
C GLU A 89 0.86 -13.67 -24.29
N GLU A 90 -0.20 -13.94 -23.53
CA GLU A 90 -1.52 -14.31 -24.04
C GLU A 90 -2.23 -13.08 -24.62
N MET A 91 -2.36 -12.00 -23.85
CA MET A 91 -2.94 -10.74 -24.34
C MET A 91 -2.22 -10.23 -25.59
N LYS A 92 -0.88 -10.27 -25.66
CA LYS A 92 -0.12 -9.82 -26.86
C LYS A 92 -0.36 -10.66 -28.13
N LYS A 93 -0.95 -11.86 -28.02
CA LYS A 93 -1.36 -12.67 -29.19
C LYS A 93 -2.74 -12.27 -29.69
N GLU A 94 -3.67 -12.03 -28.78
CA GLU A 94 -5.06 -11.67 -29.06
C GLU A 94 -5.21 -10.19 -29.44
N ILE A 95 -4.65 -9.31 -28.61
CA ILE A 95 -4.66 -7.87 -28.73
C ILE A 95 -3.22 -7.41 -28.99
N LYS A 96 -2.94 -6.91 -30.20
CA LYS A 96 -1.61 -6.43 -30.61
C LYS A 96 -1.25 -5.05 -30.01
N GLU A 97 -1.66 -4.80 -28.77
CA GLU A 97 -1.41 -3.58 -28.01
C GLU A 97 -0.43 -3.89 -26.87
N ASP A 98 0.72 -3.20 -26.85
CA ASP A 98 1.70 -3.36 -25.77
C ASP A 98 1.20 -2.67 -24.49
N SER A 99 1.10 -3.42 -23.40
CA SER A 99 0.67 -2.94 -22.08
C SER A 99 1.61 -1.93 -21.40
N GLY A 100 2.63 -1.41 -22.11
CA GLY A 100 3.67 -0.50 -21.60
C GLY A 100 4.73 -1.16 -20.71
N ILE A 101 4.45 -2.33 -20.15
CA ILE A 101 5.34 -3.10 -19.28
C ILE A 101 6.51 -3.65 -20.09
N LYS A 102 7.74 -3.27 -19.71
CA LYS A 102 9.01 -3.66 -20.34
C LYS A 102 9.86 -4.58 -19.48
N SER A 103 9.72 -4.51 -18.15
CA SER A 103 10.55 -5.28 -17.22
C SER A 103 9.75 -5.80 -16.03
N ILE A 104 9.87 -7.11 -15.78
CA ILE A 104 9.34 -7.80 -14.60
C ILE A 104 10.55 -8.22 -13.74
N MET A 105 10.55 -7.77 -12.50
CA MET A 105 11.60 -8.03 -11.51
C MET A 105 11.03 -8.67 -10.25
N VAL A 106 11.86 -9.41 -9.51
CA VAL A 106 11.54 -9.96 -8.19
C VAL A 106 12.52 -9.41 -7.15
N LEU A 107 12.01 -8.84 -6.06
CA LEU A 107 12.82 -8.36 -4.94
C LEU A 107 13.41 -9.54 -4.17
N GLU A 108 14.73 -9.66 -4.21
CA GLU A 108 15.49 -10.65 -3.46
C GLU A 108 15.28 -10.51 -1.94
N ARG A 109 15.22 -11.65 -1.24
CA ARG A 109 14.96 -11.75 0.22
C ARG A 109 13.63 -11.16 0.70
N GLY A 110 12.81 -10.62 -0.20
CA GLY A 110 11.45 -10.13 0.06
C GLY A 110 11.37 -9.01 1.10
N PHE A 111 10.20 -8.91 1.75
CA PHE A 111 9.93 -7.93 2.79
C PHE A 111 10.86 -8.09 4.00
N ASN A 112 11.14 -9.33 4.43
CA ASN A 112 12.03 -9.59 5.57
C ASN A 112 13.45 -9.08 5.28
N GLY A 113 13.94 -9.22 4.05
CA GLY A 113 15.22 -8.64 3.62
C GLY A 113 15.21 -7.12 3.49
N TRP A 114 14.07 -6.51 3.15
CA TRP A 114 13.88 -5.06 3.16
C TRP A 114 13.96 -4.51 4.58
N GLU A 115 13.17 -5.06 5.50
CA GLU A 115 13.11 -4.67 6.91
C GLU A 115 14.44 -4.88 7.64
N ALA A 116 15.07 -6.06 7.51
CA ALA A 116 16.38 -6.35 8.10
C ALA A 116 17.52 -5.46 7.58
N SER A 117 17.30 -4.73 6.48
CA SER A 117 18.24 -3.72 5.97
C SER A 117 17.94 -2.29 6.42
N GLY A 118 17.06 -2.11 7.42
CA GLY A 118 16.73 -0.82 8.04
C GLY A 118 15.98 0.16 7.14
N ARG A 119 15.33 -0.34 6.07
CA ARG A 119 14.69 0.50 5.05
C ARG A 119 13.28 0.93 5.45
N PRO A 120 12.82 2.12 5.02
CA PRO A 120 11.49 2.61 5.37
C PRO A 120 10.38 1.67 4.87
N SER A 121 9.70 1.05 5.82
CA SER A 121 8.44 0.32 5.68
C SER A 121 7.33 1.10 6.39
N LYS A 122 6.10 1.04 5.87
CA LYS A 122 4.91 1.56 6.53
C LYS A 122 4.42 0.51 7.53
N ILE A 123 5.04 0.51 8.70
CA ILE A 123 4.73 -0.35 9.85
C ILE A 123 3.43 0.16 10.50
N TYR A 124 2.44 -0.72 10.67
CA TYR A 124 1.17 -0.37 11.32
C TYR A 124 1.20 -0.53 12.85
N ARG A 125 2.17 -1.27 13.40
CA ARG A 125 2.14 -1.76 14.79
C ARG A 125 2.91 -0.93 15.81
N LEU A 126 3.93 -0.16 15.40
CA LEU A 126 4.87 0.53 16.30
C LEU A 126 4.70 2.06 16.35
N LEU A 127 3.93 2.65 15.45
CA LEU A 127 3.62 4.08 15.44
C LEU A 127 2.12 4.28 15.25
N GLY A 128 1.38 4.26 16.37
CA GLY A 128 0.17 5.08 16.46
C GLY A 128 0.56 6.52 16.10
N TRP A 129 -0.27 7.20 15.30
CA TRP A 129 0.19 8.32 14.47
C TRP A 129 0.89 9.44 15.26
N GLU A 130 2.22 9.51 15.11
CA GLU A 130 2.90 10.79 15.16
C GLU A 130 3.90 10.91 14.01
N TYR A 131 3.38 11.32 12.85
CA TYR A 131 4.19 12.00 11.85
C TYR A 131 4.60 13.36 12.46
N ARG A 132 5.68 13.35 13.26
CA ARG A 132 6.24 14.56 13.86
C ARG A 132 6.85 15.42 12.75
N ILE A 133 6.00 16.26 12.15
CA ILE A 133 6.41 17.44 11.41
C ILE A 133 7.51 18.11 12.24
N PRO A 134 8.66 18.47 11.66
CA PRO A 134 9.73 19.09 12.43
C PRO A 134 9.19 20.36 13.09
N GLU A 135 9.19 20.34 14.43
CA GLU A 135 8.62 21.39 15.30
C GLU A 135 9.24 22.77 15.00
N ARG A 136 10.44 22.76 14.42
CA ARG A 136 11.01 23.88 13.68
C ARG A 136 10.73 23.72 12.18
N ALA A 137 9.70 24.41 11.71
CA ALA A 137 9.65 24.81 10.30
C ALA A 137 10.98 25.51 9.93
N PRO A 138 11.48 25.37 8.69
CA PRO A 138 12.68 26.11 8.28
C PRO A 138 12.45 27.61 8.51
N PRO A 139 13.48 28.36 8.98
CA PRO A 139 13.33 29.79 9.25
C PRO A 139 12.79 30.47 7.99
N ALA A 140 11.68 31.19 8.16
CA ALA A 140 10.71 31.40 7.09
C ALA A 140 11.37 31.88 5.78
N CYS A 141 11.04 31.19 4.67
CA CYS A 141 11.48 31.59 3.33
C CYS A 141 11.21 33.11 3.15
N PRO A 142 12.22 33.94 2.79
CA PRO A 142 12.16 35.39 2.93
C PRO A 142 11.20 36.11 1.96
N TYR A 143 10.34 35.36 1.25
CA TYR A 143 9.30 35.92 0.40
C TYR A 143 8.05 36.20 1.22
N LYS A 144 7.87 37.47 1.61
CA LYS A 144 6.73 37.96 2.37
C LYS A 144 5.61 38.42 1.41
N PRO A 145 4.56 37.63 1.12
CA PRO A 145 3.43 38.12 0.35
C PRO A 145 2.76 39.29 1.08
N ALA A 146 2.41 40.34 0.33
CA ALA A 146 1.85 41.55 0.90
C ALA A 146 0.44 41.29 1.46
N ALA A 147 0.22 41.62 2.74
CA ALA A 147 -1.09 41.55 3.35
C ALA A 147 -2.02 42.63 2.76
N LYS A 148 -3.28 42.26 2.49
CA LYS A 148 -4.37 43.21 2.26
C LYS A 148 -5.35 43.16 3.42
N THR A 149 -5.52 44.30 4.05
CA THR A 149 -6.66 44.68 4.91
C THR A 149 -7.97 44.73 4.08
N ASP A 150 -9.18 44.74 4.65
CA ASP A 150 -9.62 44.93 6.03
C ASP A 150 -11.07 44.40 6.25
N LYS A 151 -11.41 43.93 7.48
CA LYS A 151 -12.76 43.99 8.17
C LYS A 151 -14.01 43.40 7.46
N THR A 152 -15.13 42.96 8.07
CA THR A 152 -15.68 42.68 9.44
C THR A 152 -17.01 41.90 9.20
N ALA A 153 -17.63 41.03 10.03
CA ALA A 153 -17.87 40.93 11.49
C ALA A 153 -17.62 39.47 12.02
N LYS A 154 -18.01 38.92 13.21
CA LYS A 154 -19.15 39.03 14.18
C LYS A 154 -20.50 38.46 13.65
N VAL A 155 -21.38 37.78 14.42
CA VAL A 155 -21.53 37.54 15.89
C VAL A 155 -21.80 36.04 16.18
N GLY A 156 -21.55 35.58 17.42
CA GLY A 156 -21.99 34.26 17.97
C GLY A 156 -23.42 34.30 18.57
N PRO A 157 -23.79 33.51 19.62
CA PRO A 157 -22.93 32.86 20.63
C PRO A 157 -23.28 31.38 20.96
N GLU A 158 -22.93 30.94 22.17
CA GLU A 158 -22.98 29.58 22.77
C GLU A 158 -24.33 28.85 22.79
N SER A 159 -24.26 27.50 22.83
CA SER A 159 -24.87 26.70 23.93
C SER A 159 -24.39 25.24 23.91
N GLU A 160 -24.01 24.71 25.08
CA GLU A 160 -24.12 23.26 25.36
C GLU A 160 -25.58 22.93 25.69
N PRO A 161 -26.02 21.66 25.59
CA PRO A 161 -26.06 20.85 26.81
C PRO A 161 -25.68 19.37 26.62
N ALA A 162 -25.58 18.65 27.74
CA ALA A 162 -25.26 17.23 27.82
C ALA A 162 -26.50 16.35 28.13
N ILE A 163 -26.25 15.04 28.36
CA ILE A 163 -27.13 14.04 29.01
C ILE A 163 -28.26 13.43 28.15
N SER A 164 -28.18 12.12 27.91
CA SER A 164 -29.17 11.16 28.44
C SER A 164 -28.76 9.69 28.24
N GLU A 165 -28.49 8.96 29.31
CA GLU A 165 -28.58 7.48 29.36
C GLU A 165 -29.92 7.05 29.95
N SER A 166 -30.67 6.19 29.25
CA SER A 166 -31.66 5.25 29.82
C SER A 166 -32.12 4.30 28.71
N SER A 167 -31.80 3.01 28.68
CA SER A 167 -32.06 1.92 29.65
C SER A 167 -33.52 1.44 29.63
N SER A 168 -33.72 0.22 29.10
CA SER A 168 -34.94 -0.61 29.25
C SER A 168 -34.60 -2.10 29.18
N LYS A 169 -34.53 -2.72 30.36
CA LYS A 169 -34.50 -4.17 30.66
C LYS A 169 -35.88 -4.58 31.26
N PRO A 170 -36.14 -5.82 31.72
CA PRO A 170 -35.83 -7.15 31.15
C PRO A 170 -37.02 -8.16 31.26
N VAL A 171 -36.96 -9.30 30.56
CA VAL A 171 -37.61 -10.58 30.96
C VAL A 171 -36.80 -11.76 30.36
N GLY A 172 -36.56 -12.93 30.98
CA GLY A 172 -36.69 -13.28 32.41
C GLY A 172 -37.18 -14.71 32.71
N VAL A 173 -36.26 -15.68 32.90
CA VAL A 173 -36.46 -17.01 33.59
C VAL A 173 -37.37 -18.00 32.81
N ALA A 174 -37.33 -19.35 32.90
CA ALA A 174 -36.58 -20.37 33.68
C ALA A 174 -36.01 -21.45 32.69
N ASP A 175 -34.93 -22.20 32.96
CA ASP A 175 -34.65 -23.21 34.02
C ASP A 175 -35.25 -24.61 33.72
N GLY A 176 -34.48 -25.68 33.98
CA GLY A 176 -34.77 -27.06 33.57
C GLY A 176 -33.50 -27.94 33.45
N LYS A 177 -33.50 -29.12 34.09
CA LYS A 177 -32.30 -29.93 34.35
C LYS A 177 -32.64 -31.44 34.33
N GLN A 178 -31.67 -32.27 33.94
CA GLN A 178 -31.76 -33.75 33.81
C GLN A 178 -32.69 -34.20 32.66
N ASP A 179 -32.52 -35.38 32.06
CA ASP A 179 -31.63 -36.51 32.39
C ASP A 179 -30.34 -36.53 31.54
#